data_AF-A0A7C1PKX7-F1
#
_entry.id   AF-A0A7C1PKX7-F1
#
_cell.length_a   1.000
_cell.length_b   1.000
_cell.length_c   1.000
_cell.angle_alpha   90.00
_cell.angle_beta   90.00
_cell.angle_gamma   90.00
#
_symmetry.space_group_name_H-M   'P 1'
#
loop_
_entity.id
_entity.type
_entity.pdbx_description
1 polymer ?
#
loop_
_entity_poly.entity_id
_entity_poly.type
_entity_poly.pdbx_seq_one_letter_code
_entity_poly.pdbx_strand_id
1 'polypeptide(L)'
;MKIIVKSFMVSIVILFLFVGYQSQQIAISSESNEHVCTACEKGQSGETVWCDTCNAGFIDGKKIDCKSCFDGKSGKSVWCESCNAGYVNIEKITCKGCFDSKTKGTICETCMVIK
;
A
#
# COMPACT_ATOMS: atom_id res chain seq x y z
N MET A 1 -36.07 21.71 -57.07
CA MET A 1 -34.85 21.89 -56.24
C MET A 1 -35.24 22.07 -54.76
N LYS A 2 -35.76 21.03 -54.10
CA LYS A 2 -36.19 21.09 -52.68
C LYS A 2 -35.81 19.84 -51.86
N ILE A 3 -35.19 18.85 -52.50
CA ILE A 3 -34.96 17.51 -51.91
C ILE A 3 -33.52 17.39 -51.37
N ILE A 4 -32.58 18.17 -51.88
CA ILE A 4 -31.14 18.06 -51.55
C ILE A 4 -30.80 18.70 -50.19
N VAL A 5 -31.60 19.65 -49.71
CA VAL A 5 -31.32 20.38 -48.44
C VAL A 5 -31.73 19.58 -47.20
N LYS A 6 -32.75 18.70 -47.31
CA LYS A 6 -33.20 17.87 -46.19
C LYS A 6 -32.21 16.77 -45.83
N SER A 7 -31.48 16.23 -46.80
CA SER A 7 -30.51 15.15 -46.58
C SER A 7 -29.26 15.64 -45.84
N PHE A 8 -28.79 16.85 -46.15
CA PHE A 8 -27.60 17.43 -45.52
C PHE A 8 -27.78 17.75 -44.04
N MET A 9 -28.98 18.22 -43.64
CA MET A 9 -29.27 18.56 -42.24
C MET A 9 -29.39 17.32 -41.35
N VAL A 10 -29.80 16.16 -41.89
CA VAL A 10 -29.88 14.90 -41.13
C VAL A 10 -28.49 14.31 -40.87
N SER A 11 -27.57 14.41 -41.84
CA SER A 11 -26.20 13.90 -41.70
C SER A 11 -25.36 14.67 -40.67
N ILE A 12 -25.58 15.99 -40.53
CA ILE A 12 -24.85 16.82 -39.55
C ILE A 12 -25.30 16.49 -38.12
N VAL A 13 -26.60 16.27 -37.89
CA VAL A 13 -27.14 15.92 -36.56
C VAL A 13 -26.62 14.57 -36.06
N ILE A 14 -26.46 13.58 -36.97
CA ILE A 14 -25.93 12.26 -36.62
C ILE A 14 -24.43 12.35 -36.27
N LEU A 15 -23.66 13.20 -36.96
CA LEU A 15 -22.23 13.40 -36.65
C LEU A 15 -22.01 14.00 -35.25
N PHE A 16 -22.86 14.95 -34.83
CA PHE A 16 -22.80 15.54 -33.49
C PHE A 16 -23.18 14.55 -32.38
N LEU A 17 -24.08 13.60 -32.65
CA LEU A 17 -24.41 12.53 -31.69
C LEU A 17 -23.26 11.54 -31.49
N PHE A 18 -22.48 11.22 -32.53
CA PHE A 18 -21.33 10.32 -32.40
C PHE A 18 -20.11 10.97 -31.69
N VAL A 19 -19.87 12.27 -31.90
CA VAL A 19 -18.77 12.99 -31.22
C VAL A 19 -19.11 13.26 -29.74
N GLY A 20 -20.38 13.50 -29.42
CA GLY A 20 -20.84 13.70 -28.03
C GLY A 20 -20.82 12.43 -27.16
N TYR A 21 -21.00 11.24 -27.76
CA TYR A 21 -21.09 9.98 -27.02
C TYR A 21 -19.73 9.44 -26.53
N GLN A 22 -18.63 9.78 -27.21
CA GLN A 22 -17.29 9.31 -26.83
C GLN A 22 -16.67 10.10 -25.66
N SER A 23 -17.27 11.21 -25.23
CA SER A 23 -16.68 12.08 -24.19
C SER A 23 -17.06 11.70 -22.76
N GLN A 24 -17.88 10.67 -22.54
CA GLN A 24 -18.25 10.20 -21.19
C GLN A 24 -17.43 9.01 -20.68
N GLN A 25 -16.38 8.59 -21.39
CA GLN A 25 -15.29 7.85 -20.77
C GLN A 25 -14.29 8.81 -20.13
N ILE A 26 -14.79 9.80 -19.39
CA ILE A 26 -14.02 10.34 -18.27
C ILE A 26 -13.94 9.16 -17.32
N ALA A 27 -12.72 8.66 -17.21
CA ALA A 27 -12.34 7.63 -16.30
C ALA A 27 -13.16 7.77 -15.02
N ILE A 28 -14.03 6.79 -14.78
CA ILE A 28 -14.24 6.30 -13.44
C ILE A 28 -12.86 5.74 -13.05
N SER A 29 -11.88 6.63 -12.81
CA SER A 29 -10.92 6.37 -11.76
C SER A 29 -11.84 6.14 -10.59
N SER A 30 -11.96 4.87 -10.21
CA SER A 30 -12.47 4.49 -8.92
C SER A 30 -11.93 5.48 -7.92
N GLU A 31 -12.74 6.48 -7.57
CA GLU A 31 -12.67 7.12 -6.29
C GLU A 31 -13.07 5.97 -5.37
N SER A 32 -12.10 5.08 -5.12
CA SER A 32 -12.08 4.34 -3.89
C SER A 32 -12.25 5.45 -2.88
N ASN A 33 -13.44 5.55 -2.30
CA ASN A 33 -13.58 6.18 -1.01
C ASN A 33 -12.54 5.45 -0.18
N GLU A 34 -11.34 6.02 -0.11
CA GLU A 34 -10.27 5.51 0.72
C GLU A 34 -10.92 5.54 2.08
N HIS A 35 -11.26 4.37 2.61
CA HIS A 35 -11.77 4.28 3.94
C HIS A 35 -10.60 4.68 4.82
N VAL A 36 -10.46 5.98 5.06
CA VAL A 36 -9.41 6.54 5.87
C VAL A 36 -9.77 6.12 7.29
N CYS A 37 -9.09 5.07 7.74
CA CYS A 37 -9.33 4.52 9.05
C CYS A 37 -8.78 5.51 10.09
N THR A 38 -9.52 5.81 11.16
CA THR A 38 -9.04 6.76 12.20
C THR A 38 -7.68 6.34 12.77
N ALA A 39 -7.41 5.04 12.86
CA ALA A 39 -6.10 4.52 13.25
C ALA A 39 -4.99 4.90 12.24
N CYS A 40 -5.30 4.93 10.95
CA CYS A 40 -4.39 5.29 9.88
C CYS A 40 -4.03 6.78 9.96
N GLU A 41 -5.00 7.66 10.21
CA GLU A 41 -4.78 9.11 10.38
C GLU A 41 -3.87 9.42 11.57
N LYS A 42 -4.15 8.77 12.71
CA LYS A 42 -3.29 8.83 13.90
C LYS A 42 -1.88 8.36 13.58
N GLY A 43 -1.78 7.26 12.85
CA GLY A 43 -0.52 6.69 12.39
C GLY A 43 0.30 7.65 11.54
N GLN A 44 -0.32 8.26 10.52
CA GLN A 44 0.28 9.28 9.66
C GLN A 44 0.71 10.52 10.46
N SER A 45 -0.02 10.85 11.53
CA SER A 45 0.31 11.95 12.44
C SER A 45 1.44 11.63 13.41
N GLY A 46 2.00 10.43 13.38
CA GLY A 46 3.16 10.02 14.19
C GLY A 46 2.87 8.97 15.27
N GLU A 47 1.62 8.58 15.48
CA GLU A 47 1.29 7.54 16.46
C GLU A 47 1.79 6.17 16.01
N THR A 48 2.30 5.36 16.94
CA THR A 48 2.61 3.95 16.64
C THR A 48 1.34 3.13 16.73
N VAL A 49 0.80 2.70 15.59
CA VAL A 49 -0.52 2.06 15.53
C VAL A 49 -0.61 1.07 14.38
N TRP A 50 -1.38 0.00 14.58
CA TRP A 50 -1.74 -0.96 13.55
C TRP A 50 -3.24 -0.95 13.32
N CYS A 51 -3.66 -0.97 12.05
CA CYS A 51 -5.04 -1.16 11.66
C CYS A 51 -5.20 -2.51 10.96
N ASP A 52 -5.97 -3.42 11.57
CA ASP A 52 -6.26 -4.74 10.98
C ASP A 52 -7.15 -4.65 9.74
N THR A 53 -8.09 -3.69 9.69
CA THR A 53 -8.96 -3.46 8.54
C THR A 53 -8.18 -3.04 7.30
N CYS A 54 -7.19 -2.16 7.47
CA CYS A 54 -6.34 -1.68 6.38
C CYS A 54 -5.08 -2.54 6.18
N ASN A 55 -4.85 -3.53 7.04
CA ASN A 55 -3.65 -4.36 7.09
C ASN A 55 -2.36 -3.51 7.01
N ALA A 56 -2.34 -2.41 7.76
CA ALA A 56 -1.27 -1.42 7.72
C ALA A 56 -0.93 -0.92 9.12
N GLY A 57 0.36 -0.76 9.38
CA GLY A 57 0.90 -0.13 10.57
C GLY A 57 1.59 1.17 10.25
N PHE A 58 1.76 2.01 11.28
CA PHE A 58 2.53 3.24 11.21
C PHE A 58 3.44 3.33 12.42
N ILE A 59 4.68 3.77 12.20
CA ILE A 59 5.65 4.12 13.25
C ILE A 59 6.30 5.43 12.80
N ASP A 60 6.20 6.48 13.62
CA ASP A 60 6.71 7.83 13.31
C ASP A 60 6.22 8.34 11.94
N GLY A 61 4.93 8.13 11.63
CA GLY A 61 4.34 8.53 10.34
C GLY A 61 4.67 7.62 9.16
N LYS A 62 5.58 6.65 9.32
CA LYS A 62 5.99 5.74 8.24
C LYS A 62 5.10 4.52 8.21
N LYS A 63 4.45 4.31 7.06
CA LYS A 63 3.63 3.13 6.79
C LYS A 63 4.47 1.85 6.75
N ILE A 64 3.94 0.77 7.30
CA ILE A 64 4.50 -0.58 7.33
C ILE A 64 3.38 -1.55 6.96
N ASP A 65 3.50 -2.22 5.81
CA ASP A 65 2.48 -3.14 5.28
C ASP A 65 2.67 -4.60 5.74
N CYS A 66 3.54 -4.85 6.72
CA CYS A 66 3.81 -6.17 7.26
C CYS A 66 3.64 -6.18 8.78
N LYS A 67 2.66 -6.94 9.28
CA LYS A 67 2.34 -7.02 10.72
C LYS A 67 3.52 -7.45 11.56
N SER A 68 4.21 -8.52 11.17
CA SER A 68 5.38 -9.01 11.93
C SER A 68 6.51 -7.99 11.97
N CYS A 69 6.75 -7.27 10.86
CA CYS A 69 7.75 -6.20 10.85
C CYS A 69 7.34 -5.00 11.70
N PHE A 70 6.05 -4.64 11.69
CA PHE A 70 5.50 -3.62 12.57
C PHE A 70 5.70 -4.01 14.04
N ASP A 71 5.27 -5.21 14.43
CA ASP A 71 5.41 -5.73 15.79
C ASP A 71 6.87 -5.72 16.24
N GLY A 72 7.79 -6.09 15.33
CA GLY A 72 9.23 -6.06 15.58
C GLY A 72 9.80 -4.66 15.82
N LYS A 73 9.43 -3.70 14.97
CA LYS A 73 9.83 -2.30 15.11
C LYS A 73 9.18 -1.63 16.33
N SER A 74 8.02 -2.11 16.76
CA SER A 74 7.32 -1.71 18.00
C SER A 74 7.89 -2.39 19.25
N GLY A 75 8.99 -3.15 19.13
CA GLY A 75 9.74 -3.68 20.27
C GLY A 75 9.50 -5.16 20.58
N LYS A 76 8.63 -5.87 19.85
CA LYS A 76 8.50 -7.32 20.03
C LYS A 76 9.70 -8.04 19.41
N SER A 77 10.12 -9.13 20.04
CA SER A 77 11.07 -10.03 19.39
C SER A 77 10.32 -10.95 18.44
N VAL A 78 10.53 -10.80 17.13
CA VAL A 78 9.78 -11.55 16.11
C VAL A 78 10.59 -11.71 14.83
N TRP A 79 10.46 -12.87 14.19
CA TRP A 79 10.97 -13.15 12.86
C TRP A 79 9.82 -13.14 11.85
N CYS A 80 10.02 -12.46 10.72
CA CYS A 80 9.10 -12.43 9.60
C CYS A 80 9.69 -13.25 8.44
N GLU A 81 9.07 -14.41 8.15
CA GLU A 81 9.54 -15.30 7.06
C GLU A 81 9.41 -14.64 5.69
N SER A 82 8.31 -13.93 5.43
CA SER A 82 8.08 -13.29 4.13
C SER A 82 9.06 -12.16 3.84
N CYS A 83 9.50 -11.43 4.88
CA CYS A 83 10.46 -10.34 4.74
C CYS A 83 11.91 -10.75 5.01
N ASN A 84 12.16 -12.01 5.39
CA ASN A 84 13.47 -12.51 5.83
C ASN A 84 14.17 -11.55 6.80
N ALA A 85 13.40 -11.08 7.79
CA ALA A 85 13.86 -10.09 8.75
C ALA A 85 13.28 -10.38 10.13
N GLY A 86 14.13 -10.31 11.14
CA GLY A 86 13.75 -10.34 12.54
C GLY A 86 14.06 -9.03 13.25
N TYR A 87 13.48 -8.87 14.41
CA TYR A 87 13.76 -7.77 15.32
C TYR A 87 13.93 -8.34 16.72
N VAL A 88 14.96 -7.88 17.46
CA VAL A 88 15.15 -8.19 18.88
C VAL A 88 15.58 -6.89 19.56
N ASN A 89 14.79 -6.44 20.55
CA ASN A 89 14.97 -5.13 21.18
C ASN A 89 15.12 -4.01 20.12
N ILE A 90 14.15 -3.89 19.21
CA ILE A 90 14.08 -2.96 18.06
C ILE A 90 15.22 -3.05 17.03
N GLU A 91 16.29 -3.79 17.29
CA GLU A 91 17.38 -4.00 16.35
C GLU A 91 16.97 -4.99 15.26
N LYS A 92 17.05 -4.55 14.00
CA LYS A 92 16.76 -5.40 12.84
C LYS A 92 17.89 -6.41 12.62
N ILE A 93 17.52 -7.67 12.43
CA ILE A 93 18.41 -8.80 12.15
C ILE A 93 17.98 -9.43 10.84
N THR A 94 18.90 -9.62 9.90
CA THR A 94 18.63 -10.22 8.57
C THR A 94 19.04 -11.69 8.47
N CYS A 95 19.63 -12.24 9.53
CA CYS A 95 20.03 -13.63 9.63
C CYS A 95 19.18 -14.37 10.66
N LYS A 96 18.47 -15.41 10.23
CA LYS A 96 17.57 -16.18 11.09
C LYS A 96 18.30 -16.86 12.26
N GLY A 97 19.46 -17.47 11.99
CA GLY A 97 20.29 -18.07 13.03
C GLY A 97 20.75 -17.06 14.09
N CYS A 98 21.07 -15.82 13.68
CA CYS A 98 21.39 -14.76 14.64
C CYS A 98 20.18 -14.26 15.42
N PHE A 99 19.00 -14.20 14.79
CA PHE A 99 17.77 -13.86 15.48
C PHE A 99 17.47 -14.89 16.58
N ASP A 100 17.56 -16.18 16.25
CA ASP A 100 17.33 -17.28 17.22
C ASP A 100 18.36 -17.22 18.35
N SER A 101 19.63 -17.01 18.03
CA SER A 101 20.70 -16.90 19.01
C SER A 101 20.47 -15.74 19.97
N LYS A 102 20.20 -14.55 19.43
CA LYS A 102 19.99 -13.34 20.24
C LYS A 102 18.75 -13.43 21.12
N THR A 103 17.68 -14.05 20.62
CA THR A 103 16.46 -14.30 21.42
C THR A 103 16.72 -15.26 22.58
N LYS A 104 17.65 -16.21 22.41
CA LYS A 104 18.09 -17.14 23.45
C LYS A 104 19.20 -16.59 24.35
N GLY A 105 19.73 -15.40 24.07
CA GLY A 105 20.88 -14.84 24.77
C GLY A 105 22.21 -15.54 24.46
N THR A 106 22.30 -16.23 23.32
CA THR A 106 23.53 -16.89 22.87
C THR A 106 24.23 -16.06 21.79
N ILE A 107 25.52 -16.32 21.59
CA ILE A 107 26.31 -15.70 20.53
C ILE A 107 25.86 -16.27 19.18
N CYS A 108 25.70 -15.40 18.18
CA CYS A 108 25.50 -15.85 16.81
C CYS A 108 26.85 -16.12 16.14
N GLU A 109 27.10 -17.37 15.75
CA GLU A 109 28.31 -17.78 15.03
C GLU A 109 28.07 -17.89 13.51
N THR A 110 26.80 -18.01 13.08
CA THR A 110 26.44 -18.38 11.71
C THR A 110 26.62 -17.25 10.68
N CYS A 111 26.43 -16.01 11.08
CA CYS A 111 26.40 -14.87 10.16
C CYS A 111 27.44 -13.79 10.50
N MET A 112 28.58 -14.18 11.10
CA MET A 112 29.77 -13.33 11.26
C MET A 112 30.49 -13.08 9.93
N VAL A 113 29.77 -12.57 8.93
CA VAL A 113 30.25 -12.21 7.58
C VAL A 113 29.21 -11.23 7.03
N ILE A 114 29.47 -9.99 6.59
CA ILE A 114 30.65 -9.17 6.27
C ILE A 114 30.20 -7.72 6.51
N LYS A 115 31.07 -6.86 7.05
CA LYS A 115 30.93 -5.40 6.90
C LYS A 115 32.13 -4.89 6.14
#